data_AF-A0A1D8PLZ5-F1
#
_entry.id   AF-A0A1D8PLZ5-F1
#
_cell.length_a   1.000
_cell.length_b   1.000
_cell.length_c   1.000
_cell.angle_alpha   90.00
_cell.angle_beta   90.00
_cell.angle_gamma   90.00
#
_symmetry.space_group_name_H-M   'P 1'
#
loop_
_entity.id
_entity.type
_entity.pdbx_description
1 polymer ?
#
loop_
_entity_poly.entity_id
_entity_poly.type
_entity_poly.pdbx_seq_one_letter_code
_entity_poly.pdbx_strand_id
1 'polypeptide(L)'
;MAKKISKHSRAARRGLIDTDTSNEAKSLESIPREKSDVKKSIIRTTIKNENLLNKKLELSKIKKSTTKKKTSALKHKLERSDKISGILATKIDQSIARAKYVQNARKSGWDKTNQSITLENHLAQELKSASGLGDEEEKKKELTQEELDKIEEDEYVKSIFAKKEEQKEEEEEEEEEETPNKSLANNRFALLDDIED
;
A
#
# COMPACT_ATOMS: atom_id res chain seq x y z
N MET A 1 -2.99 4.29 11.89
CA MET A 1 -2.57 4.95 13.14
C MET A 1 -1.07 4.71 13.36
N ALA A 2 -0.27 5.75 13.63
CA ALA A 2 1.19 5.64 13.80
C ALA A 2 1.54 5.36 15.27
N LYS A 3 2.34 4.33 15.54
CA LYS A 3 2.71 3.91 16.91
C LYS A 3 3.65 4.93 17.56
N LYS A 4 3.42 5.25 18.84
CA LYS A 4 4.28 6.15 19.64
C LYS A 4 5.69 5.54 19.78
N ILE A 5 6.72 6.29 19.41
CA ILE A 5 8.13 5.86 19.50
C ILE A 5 8.65 6.14 20.92
N SER A 6 9.20 5.12 21.58
CA SER A 6 9.74 5.24 22.94
C SER A 6 10.99 6.12 22.99
N LYS A 7 11.08 7.00 24.01
CA LYS A 7 12.24 7.88 24.27
C LYS A 7 13.56 7.11 24.42
N HIS A 8 13.50 5.84 24.82
CA HIS A 8 14.68 4.99 25.03
C HIS A 8 15.07 4.18 23.78
N SER A 9 14.24 4.17 22.74
CA SER A 9 14.55 3.47 21.50
C SER A 9 15.80 4.05 20.85
N ARG A 10 16.62 3.16 20.29
CA ARG A 10 17.89 3.49 19.64
C ARG A 10 17.75 4.55 18.53
N ALA A 11 16.61 4.57 17.84
CA ALA A 11 16.28 5.56 16.83
C ALA A 11 16.13 6.98 17.40
N ALA A 12 15.47 7.13 18.56
CA ALA A 12 15.26 8.43 19.20
C ALA A 12 16.58 9.07 19.67
N ARG A 13 17.51 8.26 20.17
CA ARG A 13 18.83 8.74 20.61
C ARG A 13 19.75 9.16 19.47
N ARG A 14 19.48 8.75 18.23
CA ARG A 14 20.37 9.02 17.08
C ARG A 14 20.36 10.50 16.67
N GLY A 15 19.38 11.29 17.11
CA GLY A 15 19.26 12.72 16.82
C GLY A 15 19.26 13.64 18.04
N LEU A 16 19.41 13.12 19.27
CA LEU A 16 19.39 13.94 20.49
C LEU A 16 20.76 14.56 20.83
N ILE A 17 21.77 14.40 19.97
CA ILE A 17 22.99 15.20 20.08
C ILE A 17 22.64 16.55 19.50
N ASP A 18 22.20 17.43 20.38
CA ASP A 18 21.82 18.80 20.06
C ASP A 18 23.09 19.57 19.70
N THR A 19 23.41 19.60 18.40
CA THR A 19 24.62 20.24 17.87
C THR A 19 24.61 21.75 18.10
N ASP A 20 23.44 22.34 18.35
CA ASP A 20 23.28 23.78 18.47
C ASP A 20 23.55 24.31 19.87
N THR A 21 23.38 23.49 20.92
CA THR A 21 23.61 23.90 22.33
C THR A 21 25.02 23.60 22.84
N SER A 22 25.79 22.75 22.15
CA SER A 22 27.19 22.51 22.53
C SER A 22 28.11 23.61 21.99
N ASN A 23 28.27 24.70 22.76
CA ASN A 23 29.30 25.73 22.50
C ASN A 23 30.73 25.14 22.39
N GLU A 24 30.92 23.92 22.88
CA GLU A 24 32.13 23.12 22.76
C GLU A 24 32.48 22.82 21.30
N ALA A 25 31.50 22.51 20.44
CA ALA A 25 31.75 22.12 19.05
C ALA A 25 32.34 23.27 18.21
N LYS A 26 31.82 24.50 18.40
CA LYS A 26 32.34 25.71 17.75
C LYS A 26 33.74 26.06 18.26
N SER A 27 34.00 25.82 19.54
CA SER A 27 35.31 26.08 20.15
C SER A 27 36.40 25.19 19.53
N LEU A 28 36.08 23.94 19.20
CA LEU A 28 37.02 22.99 18.56
C LEU A 28 37.37 23.32 17.11
N GLU A 29 36.56 24.12 16.41
CA GLU A 29 36.82 24.50 15.01
C GLU A 29 37.93 25.54 14.89
N SER A 30 38.12 26.38 15.92
CA SER A 30 39.17 27.40 15.94
C SER A 30 40.59 26.85 16.15
N ILE A 31 40.72 25.61 16.62
CA ILE A 31 42.01 24.98 16.88
C ILE A 31 42.57 24.48 15.54
N PRO A 32 43.80 24.89 15.15
CA PRO A 32 44.41 24.41 13.92
C PRO A 32 44.57 22.89 13.99
N ARG A 33 43.85 22.19 13.11
CA ARG A 33 43.95 20.73 13.02
C ARG A 33 45.39 20.36 12.69
N GLU A 34 46.04 19.64 13.59
CA GLU A 34 47.38 19.12 13.35
C GLU A 34 47.40 18.37 12.01
N LYS A 35 48.35 18.73 11.15
CA LYS A 35 48.53 18.11 9.83
C LYS A 35 48.94 16.66 10.05
N SER A 36 47.95 15.79 10.18
CA SER A 36 48.14 14.36 10.39
C SER A 36 48.55 13.69 9.07
N ASP A 37 49.76 13.99 8.60
CA ASP A 37 50.30 13.40 7.38
C ASP A 37 50.38 11.88 7.49
N VAL A 38 50.61 11.35 8.70
CA VAL A 38 50.51 9.92 9.03
C VAL A 38 49.09 9.40 8.77
N LYS A 39 48.05 10.08 9.26
CA LYS A 39 46.65 9.70 9.02
C LYS A 39 46.30 9.74 7.53
N LYS A 40 46.74 10.78 6.81
CA LYS A 40 46.57 10.88 5.35
C LYS A 40 47.31 9.77 4.60
N SER A 41 48.47 9.34 5.11
CA SER A 41 49.23 8.22 4.53
C SER A 41 48.49 6.90 4.72
N ILE A 42 48.02 6.62 5.93
CA ILE A 42 47.21 5.43 6.25
C ILE A 42 45.93 5.40 5.42
N ILE A 43 45.19 6.51 5.33
CA ILE A 43 43.97 6.60 4.50
C ILE A 43 44.29 6.35 3.02
N ARG A 44 45.42 6.87 2.51
CA ARG A 44 45.82 6.62 1.12
C ARG A 44 46.17 5.15 0.88
N THR A 45 46.81 4.47 1.82
CA THR A 45 47.14 3.04 1.67
C THR A 45 45.91 2.16 1.79
N THR A 46 44.97 2.45 2.71
CA THR A 46 43.71 1.71 2.82
C THR A 46 42.86 1.84 1.55
N ILE A 47 42.71 3.04 1.01
CA ILE A 47 41.98 3.27 -0.26
C ILE A 47 42.64 2.51 -1.42
N LYS A 48 43.97 2.53 -1.51
CA LYS A 48 44.69 1.77 -2.56
C LYS A 48 44.43 0.26 -2.43
N ASN A 49 44.46 -0.27 -1.21
CA ASN A 49 44.22 -1.69 -0.95
C ASN A 49 42.76 -2.08 -1.23
N GLU A 50 41.80 -1.25 -0.85
CA GLU A 50 40.37 -1.44 -1.13
C GLU A 50 40.10 -1.44 -2.63
N ASN A 51 40.65 -0.45 -3.36
CA ASN A 51 40.51 -0.39 -4.81
C ASN A 51 41.13 -1.61 -5.51
N LEU A 52 42.28 -2.10 -5.03
CA LEU A 52 42.90 -3.31 -5.55
C LEU A 52 42.03 -4.55 -5.29
N LEU A 53 41.42 -4.65 -4.11
CA LEU A 53 40.51 -5.74 -3.76
C LEU A 53 39.26 -5.71 -4.66
N ASN A 54 38.65 -4.54 -4.85
CA ASN A 54 37.48 -4.37 -5.72
C ASN A 54 37.78 -4.79 -7.16
N LYS A 55 38.92 -4.35 -7.72
CA LYS A 55 39.37 -4.79 -9.04
C LYS A 55 39.60 -6.30 -9.10
N LYS A 56 40.20 -6.91 -8.07
CA LYS A 56 40.37 -8.37 -8.00
C LYS A 56 39.04 -9.11 -7.96
N LEU A 57 38.06 -8.59 -7.23
CA LEU A 57 36.71 -9.17 -7.16
C LEU A 57 36.00 -9.08 -8.50
N GLU A 58 36.05 -7.94 -9.19
CA GLU A 58 35.49 -7.77 -10.55
C GLU A 58 36.14 -8.72 -11.56
N LEU A 59 37.48 -8.78 -11.59
CA LEU A 59 38.20 -9.72 -12.45
C LEU A 59 37.88 -11.17 -12.11
N SER A 60 37.64 -11.50 -10.84
CA SER A 60 37.24 -12.85 -10.42
C SER A 60 35.81 -13.17 -10.87
N LYS A 61 34.88 -12.21 -10.86
CA LYS A 61 33.51 -12.38 -11.37
C LYS A 61 33.53 -12.65 -12.87
N ILE A 62 34.31 -11.88 -13.61
CA ILE A 62 34.50 -12.06 -15.06
C ILE A 62 35.16 -13.41 -15.34
N LYS A 63 36.26 -13.76 -14.67
CA LYS A 63 36.88 -15.08 -14.85
C LYS A 63 35.94 -16.22 -14.52
N LYS A 64 35.12 -16.12 -13.47
CA LYS A 64 34.14 -17.15 -13.09
C LYS A 64 33.00 -17.26 -14.12
N SER A 65 32.60 -16.16 -14.76
CA SER A 65 31.56 -16.19 -15.80
C SER A 65 32.09 -16.72 -17.14
N THR A 66 33.34 -16.40 -17.51
CA THR A 66 33.94 -16.82 -18.80
C THR A 66 34.55 -18.21 -18.75
N THR A 67 35.15 -18.62 -17.63
CA THR A 67 35.94 -19.87 -17.55
C THR A 67 35.08 -21.11 -17.29
N LYS A 68 33.82 -20.92 -16.87
CA LYS A 68 32.85 -22.00 -17.04
C LYS A 68 32.59 -22.08 -18.54
N LYS A 69 33.43 -22.85 -19.25
CA LYS A 69 33.08 -23.46 -20.52
C LYS A 69 31.71 -24.08 -20.27
N LYS A 70 30.65 -23.34 -20.60
CA LYS A 70 29.29 -23.81 -20.39
C LYS A 70 29.27 -25.07 -21.22
N THR A 71 29.25 -26.23 -20.54
CA THR A 71 29.03 -27.50 -21.21
C THR A 71 27.80 -27.32 -22.08
N SER A 72 27.74 -27.96 -23.25
CA SER A 72 26.58 -27.82 -24.15
C SER A 72 25.24 -27.95 -23.40
N ALA A 73 25.19 -28.86 -22.42
CA ALA A 73 24.08 -29.03 -21.49
C ALA A 73 23.75 -27.77 -20.65
N LEU A 74 24.75 -27.09 -20.07
CA LEU A 74 24.52 -25.88 -19.30
C LEU A 74 24.10 -24.69 -20.19
N LYS A 75 24.63 -24.59 -21.41
CA LYS A 75 24.16 -23.59 -22.39
C LYS A 75 22.68 -23.79 -22.68
N HIS A 76 22.30 -25.03 -23.02
CA HIS A 76 20.92 -25.36 -23.33
C HIS A 76 19.97 -25.15 -22.14
N LYS A 77 20.41 -25.43 -20.90
CA LYS A 77 19.61 -25.16 -19.70
C LYS A 77 19.38 -23.65 -19.51
N LEU A 78 20.41 -22.84 -19.73
CA LEU A 78 20.33 -21.39 -19.58
C LEU A 78 19.46 -20.76 -20.68
N GLU A 79 19.62 -21.17 -21.94
CA GLU A 79 18.75 -20.73 -23.03
C GLU A 79 17.28 -21.11 -22.82
N ARG A 80 17.01 -22.32 -22.28
CA ARG A 80 15.65 -22.71 -21.88
C ARG A 80 15.12 -21.80 -20.77
N SER A 81 15.94 -21.52 -19.75
CA SER A 81 15.58 -20.64 -18.65
C SER A 81 15.25 -19.22 -19.13
N ASP A 82 16.07 -18.67 -20.02
CA ASP A 82 15.88 -17.32 -20.57
C ASP A 82 14.60 -17.25 -21.43
N LYS A 83 14.33 -18.28 -22.24
CA LYS A 83 13.07 -18.39 -22.99
C LYS A 83 11.86 -18.46 -22.06
N ILE A 84 11.92 -19.27 -21.00
CA ILE A 84 10.84 -19.38 -20.01
C ILE A 84 10.64 -18.05 -19.29
N SER A 85 11.72 -17.39 -18.86
CA SER A 85 11.67 -16.08 -18.21
C SER A 85 11.04 -15.01 -19.12
N GLY A 86 11.41 -14.99 -20.40
CA GLY A 86 10.78 -14.10 -21.39
C GLY A 86 9.29 -14.39 -21.61
N ILE A 87 8.89 -15.67 -21.65
CA ILE A 87 7.47 -16.07 -21.75
C ILE A 87 6.69 -15.66 -20.49
N LEU A 88 7.27 -15.81 -19.30
CA LEU A 88 6.63 -15.41 -18.05
C LEU A 88 6.48 -13.89 -17.96
N ALA A 89 7.53 -13.12 -18.30
CA ALA A 89 7.46 -11.67 -18.34
C ALA A 89 6.36 -11.17 -19.29
N THR A 90 6.31 -11.71 -20.51
CA THR A 90 5.25 -11.36 -21.47
C THR A 90 3.86 -11.76 -20.99
N LYS A 91 3.69 -12.90 -20.30
CA LYS A 91 2.41 -13.28 -19.68
C LYS A 91 1.99 -12.34 -18.55
N ILE A 92 2.94 -11.90 -17.73
CA ILE A 92 2.70 -10.92 -16.67
C ILE A 92 2.24 -9.60 -17.29
N ASP A 93 2.95 -9.11 -18.30
CA ASP A 93 2.59 -7.87 -19.00
C ASP A 93 1.22 -7.95 -19.67
N GLN A 94 0.91 -9.07 -20.34
CA GLN A 94 -0.42 -9.31 -20.91
C GLN A 94 -1.52 -9.38 -19.83
N SER A 95 -1.23 -10.00 -18.68
CA SER A 95 -2.18 -10.06 -17.57
C SER A 95 -2.48 -8.67 -17.01
N ILE A 96 -1.44 -7.87 -16.78
CA ILE A 96 -1.57 -6.47 -16.32
C ILE A 96 -2.31 -5.63 -17.37
N ALA A 97 -2.01 -5.79 -18.66
CA ALA A 97 -2.68 -5.07 -19.74
C ALA A 97 -4.17 -5.42 -19.82
N ARG A 98 -4.54 -6.70 -19.68
CA ARG A 98 -5.95 -7.14 -19.61
C ARG A 98 -6.65 -6.55 -18.39
N ALA A 99 -6.02 -6.58 -17.22
CA ALA A 99 -6.59 -6.01 -16.00
C ALA A 99 -6.83 -4.50 -16.14
N LYS A 100 -5.84 -3.76 -16.66
CA LYS A 100 -5.98 -2.32 -16.96
C LYS A 100 -7.07 -2.03 -17.97
N TYR A 101 -7.19 -2.85 -19.02
CA TYR A 101 -8.28 -2.72 -20.00
C TYR A 101 -9.65 -2.87 -19.35
N VAL A 102 -9.86 -3.89 -18.52
CA VAL A 102 -11.11 -4.11 -17.79
C VAL A 102 -11.41 -2.97 -16.83
N GLN A 103 -10.41 -2.51 -16.07
CA GLN A 103 -10.57 -1.37 -15.16
C GLN A 103 -10.96 -0.09 -15.89
N ASN A 104 -10.28 0.20 -17.01
CA ASN A 104 -10.58 1.39 -17.82
C ASN A 104 -11.98 1.30 -18.45
N ALA A 105 -12.38 0.13 -18.96
CA ALA A 105 -13.73 -0.07 -19.51
C ALA A 105 -14.80 0.10 -18.44
N ARG A 106 -14.60 -0.46 -17.23
CA ARG A 106 -15.51 -0.30 -16.10
C ARG A 106 -15.58 1.15 -15.64
N LYS A 107 -14.43 1.82 -15.50
CA LYS A 107 -14.37 3.23 -15.10
C LYS A 107 -15.05 4.13 -16.13
N SER A 108 -14.79 3.94 -17.42
CA SER A 108 -15.46 4.70 -18.48
C SER A 108 -16.97 4.45 -18.53
N GLY A 109 -17.43 3.22 -18.26
CA GLY A 109 -18.85 2.91 -18.12
C GLY A 109 -19.47 3.67 -16.95
N TRP A 110 -18.82 3.65 -15.79
CA TRP A 110 -19.25 4.39 -14.61
C TRP A 110 -19.26 5.91 -14.88
N ASP A 111 -18.21 6.46 -15.48
CA ASP A 111 -18.13 7.89 -15.77
C ASP A 111 -19.29 8.34 -16.68
N LYS A 112 -19.69 7.51 -17.67
CA LYS A 112 -20.86 7.77 -18.51
C LYS A 112 -22.18 7.74 -17.73
N THR A 113 -22.37 6.77 -16.84
CA THR A 113 -23.58 6.70 -16.01
C THR A 113 -23.66 7.86 -15.02
N ASN A 114 -22.54 8.27 -14.44
CA ASN A 114 -22.50 9.45 -13.58
C ASN A 114 -22.82 10.71 -14.38
N GLN A 115 -22.25 10.86 -15.58
CA GLN A 115 -22.56 11.97 -16.46
C GLN A 115 -24.04 12.02 -16.83
N SER A 116 -24.65 10.87 -17.19
CA SER A 116 -26.09 10.84 -17.50
C SER A 116 -26.95 11.21 -16.30
N ILE A 117 -26.63 10.71 -15.10
CA ILE A 117 -27.33 11.07 -13.86
C ILE A 117 -27.20 12.57 -13.57
N THR A 118 -26.00 13.15 -13.74
CA THR A 118 -25.82 14.59 -13.51
C THR A 118 -26.62 15.44 -14.50
N LEU A 119 -26.73 15.02 -15.77
CA LEU A 119 -27.53 15.71 -16.77
C LEU A 119 -29.03 15.57 -16.48
N GLU A 120 -29.49 14.39 -16.08
CA GLU A 120 -30.88 14.14 -15.71
C GLU A 120 -31.29 14.94 -14.48
N ASN A 121 -30.46 14.97 -13.44
CA ASN A 121 -30.70 15.76 -12.23
C ASN A 121 -30.72 17.26 -12.54
N HIS A 122 -29.82 17.74 -13.40
CA HIS A 122 -29.82 19.14 -13.82
C HIS A 122 -31.10 19.50 -14.58
N LEU A 123 -31.53 18.64 -15.51
CA LEU A 123 -32.77 18.85 -16.27
C LEU A 123 -34.01 18.80 -15.36
N ALA A 124 -34.05 17.87 -14.40
CA ALA A 124 -35.12 17.79 -13.41
C ALA A 124 -35.17 19.05 -12.52
N GLN A 125 -34.01 19.58 -12.13
CA GLN A 125 -33.91 20.81 -11.36
C GLN A 125 -34.38 22.03 -12.17
N GLU A 126 -33.97 22.14 -13.44
CA GLU A 126 -34.47 23.20 -14.34
C GLU A 126 -35.98 23.13 -14.54
N LEU A 127 -36.55 21.93 -14.65
CA LEU A 127 -37.99 21.72 -14.79
C LEU A 127 -38.74 22.07 -13.49
N LYS A 128 -38.16 21.76 -12.32
CA LYS A 128 -38.68 22.19 -11.01
C LYS A 128 -38.63 23.70 -10.84
N SER A 129 -37.56 24.36 -11.27
CA SER A 129 -37.43 25.82 -11.23
C SER A 129 -38.36 26.52 -12.25
N ALA A 130 -38.51 25.97 -13.46
CA ALA A 130 -39.36 26.53 -14.51
C ALA A 130 -40.86 26.34 -14.23
N SER A 131 -41.24 25.23 -13.60
CA SER A 131 -42.63 25.00 -13.18
C SER A 131 -43.09 25.92 -12.05
N GLY A 132 -42.19 26.70 -11.42
CA GLY A 132 -42.56 27.68 -10.40
C GLY A 132 -43.13 27.07 -9.12
N LEU A 133 -43.12 25.73 -8.99
CA LEU A 133 -43.57 24.99 -7.80
C LEU A 133 -42.43 24.78 -6.79
N GLY A 134 -41.52 25.75 -6.70
CA GLY A 134 -40.41 25.76 -5.74
C GLY A 134 -40.93 26.04 -4.33
N ASP A 135 -40.83 25.01 -3.49
CA ASP A 135 -40.88 25.00 -2.01
C ASP A 135 -42.23 24.94 -1.27
N GLU A 136 -43.38 25.27 -1.88
CA GLU A 136 -44.66 25.20 -1.12
C GLU A 136 -45.44 23.87 -1.24
N GLU A 137 -45.26 23.07 -2.30
CA GLU A 137 -46.06 21.86 -2.50
C GLU A 137 -45.48 20.57 -1.90
N GLU A 138 -44.19 20.51 -1.52
CA GLU A 138 -43.65 19.31 -0.84
C GLU A 138 -44.28 19.07 0.55
N LYS A 139 -45.03 20.04 1.10
CA LYS A 139 -45.83 19.83 2.32
C LYS A 139 -47.28 19.40 2.09
N LYS A 140 -47.77 19.36 0.84
CA LYS A 140 -49.20 19.10 0.56
C LYS A 140 -49.49 18.06 -0.52
N LYS A 141 -48.47 17.39 -1.07
CA LYS A 141 -48.73 16.13 -1.77
C LYS A 141 -49.02 15.09 -0.71
N GLU A 142 -50.32 14.87 -0.52
CA GLU A 142 -50.89 13.82 0.30
C GLU A 142 -50.11 12.54 0.05
N LEU A 143 -49.29 12.18 1.04
CA LEU A 143 -48.37 11.07 1.00
C LEU A 143 -49.19 9.83 0.67
N THR A 144 -48.96 9.29 -0.53
CA THR A 144 -49.70 8.10 -0.96
C THR A 144 -49.31 6.94 -0.05
N GLN A 145 -50.26 6.04 0.26
CA GLN A 145 -50.03 4.95 1.21
C GLN A 145 -48.75 4.15 0.92
N GLU A 146 -48.38 4.00 -0.36
CA GLU A 146 -47.16 3.31 -0.78
C GLU A 146 -45.86 4.05 -0.41
N GLU A 147 -45.89 5.37 -0.24
CA GLU A 147 -44.73 6.14 0.23
C GLU A 147 -44.59 6.08 1.76
N LEU A 148 -45.71 5.99 2.49
CA LEU A 148 -45.71 5.70 3.92
C LEU A 148 -45.09 4.34 4.21
N ASP A 149 -45.53 3.30 3.49
CA ASP A 149 -45.01 1.94 3.66
C ASP A 149 -43.49 1.88 3.39
N LYS A 150 -42.98 2.61 2.38
CA LYS A 150 -41.53 2.68 2.11
C LYS A 150 -40.74 3.38 3.22
N ILE A 151 -41.29 4.46 3.79
CA ILE A 151 -40.64 5.16 4.90
C ILE A 151 -40.59 4.26 6.15
N GLU A 152 -41.66 3.52 6.42
CA GLU A 152 -41.70 2.53 7.51
C GLU A 152 -40.70 1.39 7.30
N GLU A 153 -40.56 0.89 6.06
CA GLU A 153 -39.54 -0.11 5.70
C GLU A 153 -38.12 0.42 5.91
N ASP A 154 -37.82 1.65 5.48
CA ASP A 154 -36.50 2.26 5.66
C ASP A 154 -36.17 2.50 7.14
N GLU A 155 -37.14 2.95 7.95
CA GLU A 155 -36.98 3.09 9.39
C GLU A 155 -36.76 1.74 10.09
N TYR A 156 -37.50 0.70 9.66
CA TYR A 156 -37.31 -0.66 10.16
C TYR A 156 -35.91 -1.18 9.84
N VAL A 157 -35.44 -1.02 8.60
CA VAL A 157 -34.09 -1.40 8.17
C VAL A 157 -33.04 -0.66 8.99
N LYS A 158 -33.21 0.64 9.21
CA LYS A 158 -32.30 1.43 10.05
C LYS A 158 -32.22 0.91 11.49
N SER A 159 -33.35 0.49 12.06
CA SER A 159 -33.38 -0.11 13.40
C SER A 159 -32.65 -1.46 13.48
N ILE A 160 -32.69 -2.26 12.41
CA ILE A 160 -31.97 -3.54 12.31
C ILE A 160 -30.46 -3.29 12.22
N PHE A 161 -30.03 -2.31 11.42
CA PHE A 161 -28.60 -2.00 11.31
C PHE A 161 -28.04 -1.35 12.57
N ALA A 162 -28.80 -0.47 13.25
CA ALA A 162 -28.39 0.11 14.53
C ALA A 162 -28.21 -0.98 15.60
N LYS A 163 -29.15 -1.93 15.72
CA LYS A 163 -28.99 -3.08 16.62
C LYS A 163 -27.80 -3.96 16.28
N LYS A 164 -27.47 -4.07 14.99
CA LYS A 164 -26.30 -4.84 14.54
C LYS A 164 -24.99 -4.12 14.84
N GLU A 165 -24.98 -2.79 14.89
CA GLU A 165 -23.83 -2.02 15.36
C GLU A 165 -23.66 -2.15 16.88
N GLU A 166 -24.75 -2.05 17.66
CA GLU A 166 -24.69 -2.29 19.12
C GLU A 166 -24.19 -3.70 19.46
N GLN A 167 -24.69 -4.73 18.77
CA GLN A 167 -24.20 -6.10 18.97
C GLN A 167 -22.73 -6.29 18.56
N LYS A 168 -22.24 -5.52 17.59
CA LYS A 168 -20.82 -5.54 17.24
C LYS A 168 -19.95 -4.82 18.26
N GLU A 169 -20.43 -3.74 18.84
CA GLU A 169 -19.70 -3.04 19.91
C GLU A 169 -19.64 -3.92 21.17
N GLU A 170 -20.72 -4.62 21.53
CA GLU A 170 -20.71 -5.59 22.64
C GLU A 170 -19.80 -6.80 22.35
N GLU A 171 -19.80 -7.35 21.12
CA GLU A 171 -18.87 -8.42 20.73
C GLU A 171 -17.40 -7.95 20.69
N GLU A 172 -17.13 -6.70 20.30
CA GLU A 172 -15.77 -6.14 20.33
C GLU A 172 -15.27 -5.88 21.77
N GLU A 173 -16.15 -5.50 22.71
CA GLU A 173 -15.80 -5.39 24.13
C GLU A 173 -15.58 -6.76 24.80
N GLU A 174 -16.35 -7.79 24.45
CA GLU A 174 -16.13 -9.16 24.97
C GLU A 174 -14.91 -9.86 24.35
N GLU A 175 -14.58 -9.59 23.08
CA GLU A 175 -13.38 -10.16 22.43
C GLU A 175 -12.06 -9.58 22.97
N GLU A 176 -12.06 -8.42 23.63
CA GLU A 176 -10.86 -7.94 24.34
C GLU A 176 -10.55 -8.75 25.62
N GLU A 177 -11.53 -9.46 26.21
CA GLU A 177 -11.31 -10.27 27.42
C GLU A 177 -11.11 -11.78 27.17
N GLU A 178 -11.60 -12.38 26.07
CA GLU A 178 -11.43 -13.82 25.84
C GLU A 178 -10.50 -14.20 24.66
N THR A 179 -9.36 -14.77 25.05
CA THR A 179 -8.21 -15.26 24.27
C THR A 179 -8.51 -16.09 22.99
N PRO A 180 -7.55 -16.14 22.03
CA PRO A 180 -7.83 -16.35 20.62
C PRO A 180 -7.87 -17.84 20.27
N ASN A 181 -9.04 -18.47 20.37
CA ASN A 181 -9.26 -19.79 19.75
C ASN A 181 -10.61 -19.95 19.03
N LYS A 182 -11.46 -18.91 18.97
CA LYS A 182 -12.76 -18.99 18.28
C LYS A 182 -12.74 -18.60 16.81
N SER A 183 -11.71 -17.90 16.32
CA SER A 183 -11.66 -17.43 14.93
C SER A 183 -11.46 -18.54 13.88
N LEU A 184 -11.18 -19.78 14.30
CA LEU A 184 -11.08 -20.92 13.39
C LEU A 184 -12.44 -21.57 13.08
N ALA A 185 -13.44 -21.44 13.96
CA ALA A 185 -14.73 -22.11 13.78
C ALA A 185 -15.64 -21.45 12.72
N ASN A 186 -15.53 -20.13 12.53
CA ASN A 186 -16.41 -19.39 11.61
C ASN A 186 -15.89 -19.30 10.16
N ASN A 187 -14.64 -19.69 9.93
CA ASN A 187 -14.05 -19.66 8.60
C ASN A 187 -14.29 -21.01 7.89
N ARG A 188 -15.43 -21.13 7.18
CA ARG A 188 -15.71 -22.29 6.29
C ARG A 188 -14.59 -22.60 5.30
N PHE A 189 -13.78 -21.61 4.94
CA PHE A 189 -12.64 -21.77 4.04
C PHE A 189 -11.40 -22.37 4.71
N ALA A 190 -11.26 -22.29 6.05
CA ALA A 190 -10.12 -22.88 6.75
C ALA A 190 -10.12 -24.42 6.63
N LEU A 191 -11.29 -25.05 6.48
CA LEU A 191 -11.41 -26.49 6.34
C LEU A 191 -11.02 -27.02 4.94
N LEU A 192 -10.88 -26.14 3.95
CA LEU A 192 -10.42 -26.53 2.61
C LEU A 192 -8.89 -26.55 2.49
N ASP A 193 -8.19 -25.72 3.26
CA ASP A 193 -6.73 -25.69 3.24
C ASP A 193 -6.12 -26.97 3.88
N ASP A 194 -6.84 -27.65 4.78
CA ASP A 194 -6.37 -28.88 5.44
C ASP A 194 -6.60 -30.17 4.62
N ILE A 195 -7.18 -30.10 3.41
CA ILE A 195 -7.43 -31.27 2.54
C ILE A 195 -6.43 -31.39 1.38
N GLU A 196 -5.50 -30.45 1.26
CA GLU A 196 -4.45 -30.47 0.23
C GLU A 196 -3.03 -30.57 0.85
N ASP A 197 -2.77 -31.62 1.64
CA ASP A 197 -1.44 -32.18 1.93
C ASP A 197 -1.57 -33.64 2.43
#